data_AF-A0A9Q0XVZ1-F1
#
_entry.id   AF-A0A9Q0XVZ1-F1
#
_cell.length_a   1.000
_cell.length_b   1.000
_cell.length_c   1.000
_cell.angle_alpha   90.00
_cell.angle_beta   90.00
_cell.angle_gamma   90.00
#
_symmetry.space_group_name_H-M   'P 1'
#
loop_
_entity.id
_entity.type
_entity.pdbx_description
1 polymer ?
#
loop_
_entity_poly.entity_id
_entity_poly.type
_entity_poly.pdbx_seq_one_letter_code
_entity_poly.pdbx_strand_id
1 'polypeptide(L)'
;MDPASSYAFLVRGIQSLDVTGGFCPCELLLTGDQAFPVLVSPDKQVLIAASQYGGGRMVVAAHENILQLPQFLPLIKNALEWLKPSPGAQVGVHKSMDALSEMVLGRGIKVHPGATSGTGLGSTASTPMTIHRPMTSWSL
;
A
#
# COMPACT_ATOMS: atom_id res chain seq x y z
N MET A 1 -3.92 1.18 -17.22
CA MET A 1 -5.30 0.81 -16.84
C MET A 1 -5.97 2.06 -16.33
N ASP A 2 -7.26 2.27 -16.57
CA ASP A 2 -8.00 3.35 -15.92
C ASP A 2 -8.21 3.03 -14.41
N PRO A 3 -8.64 4.00 -13.59
CA PRO A 3 -8.86 3.80 -12.16
C PRO A 3 -9.88 2.70 -11.83
N ALA A 4 -10.96 2.54 -12.60
CA ALA A 4 -11.99 1.53 -12.32
C ALA A 4 -11.46 0.11 -12.60
N SER A 5 -10.76 -0.07 -13.73
CA SER A 5 -10.08 -1.34 -14.02
C SER A 5 -9.01 -1.68 -12.98
N SER A 6 -8.28 -0.66 -12.50
CA SER A 6 -7.26 -0.84 -11.47
C SER A 6 -7.87 -1.23 -10.13
N TYR A 7 -8.97 -0.58 -9.73
CA TYR A 7 -9.73 -0.95 -8.54
C TYR A 7 -10.23 -2.41 -8.64
N ALA A 8 -10.89 -2.78 -9.75
CA ALA A 8 -11.39 -4.13 -9.96
C ALA A 8 -10.27 -5.19 -9.91
N PHE A 9 -9.08 -4.87 -10.44
CA PHE A 9 -7.91 -5.73 -10.34
C PHE A 9 -7.45 -5.92 -8.89
N LEU A 10 -7.34 -4.82 -8.13
CA LEU A 10 -6.88 -4.85 -6.75
C LEU A 10 -7.84 -5.65 -5.84
N VAL A 11 -9.15 -5.47 -6.00
CA VAL A 11 -10.16 -6.15 -5.16
C VAL A 11 -10.61 -7.52 -5.70
N ARG A 12 -9.98 -8.02 -6.76
CA ARG A 12 -10.35 -9.28 -7.41
C ARG A 12 -10.37 -10.46 -6.43
N GLY A 13 -11.53 -11.09 -6.30
CA GLY A 13 -11.73 -12.26 -5.42
C GLY A 13 -11.87 -11.92 -3.94
N ILE A 14 -12.01 -10.64 -3.58
CA ILE A 14 -12.18 -10.17 -2.21
C ILE A 14 -13.64 -9.76 -2.01
N GLN A 15 -14.32 -10.39 -1.06
CA GLN A 15 -15.72 -10.08 -0.74
C GLN A 15 -15.83 -9.01 0.35
N SER A 16 -15.00 -9.13 1.39
CA SER A 16 -14.95 -8.20 2.50
C SER A 16 -13.55 -8.17 3.10
N LEU A 17 -13.18 -7.00 3.61
CA LEU A 17 -11.98 -6.79 4.41
C LEU A 17 -12.39 -5.97 5.62
N ASP A 18 -11.92 -6.40 6.78
CA ASP A 18 -12.08 -5.67 8.02
C ASP A 18 -10.71 -5.44 8.66
N VAL A 19 -10.51 -4.23 9.17
CA VAL A 19 -9.27 -3.83 9.82
C VAL A 19 -9.43 -4.05 11.31
N THR A 20 -8.84 -5.14 11.78
CA THR A 20 -8.85 -5.54 13.18
C THR A 20 -7.48 -5.26 13.82
N GLY A 21 -7.47 -4.88 15.09
CA GLY A 21 -6.24 -4.66 15.87
C GLY A 21 -6.23 -3.36 16.66
N GLY A 22 -5.23 -3.22 17.55
CA GLY A 22 -5.06 -2.07 18.44
C GLY A 22 -4.11 -0.99 17.92
N PHE A 23 -4.04 -0.77 16.61
CA PHE A 23 -3.22 0.27 15.99
C PHE A 23 -4.08 1.43 15.50
N CYS A 24 -3.47 2.60 15.26
CA CYS A 24 -4.16 3.84 14.92
C CYS A 24 -3.84 4.24 13.47
N PRO A 25 -4.71 3.94 12.49
CA PRO A 25 -4.50 4.36 11.10
C PRO A 25 -4.47 5.87 10.95
N CYS A 26 -3.55 6.39 10.15
CA CYS A 26 -3.56 7.80 9.78
C CYS A 26 -4.67 8.10 8.77
N GLU A 27 -4.97 9.39 8.59
CA GLU A 27 -5.87 9.82 7.52
C GLU A 27 -5.12 9.88 6.18
N LEU A 28 -5.65 9.21 5.16
CA LEU A 28 -5.15 9.32 3.80
C LEU A 28 -5.98 10.36 3.03
N LEU A 29 -5.35 11.48 2.67
CA LEU A 29 -5.92 12.48 1.78
C LEU A 29 -5.53 12.15 0.34
N LEU A 30 -6.52 11.88 -0.51
CA LEU A 30 -6.28 11.56 -1.91
C LEU A 30 -6.31 12.84 -2.74
N THR A 31 -5.20 13.09 -3.43
CA THR A 31 -5.05 14.23 -4.34
C THR A 31 -4.67 13.72 -5.73
N GLY A 32 -5.28 14.29 -6.77
CA GLY A 32 -5.05 13.91 -8.16
C GLY A 32 -6.16 13.02 -8.73
N ASP A 33 -6.30 13.09 -10.04
CA ASP A 33 -7.35 12.43 -10.83
C ASP A 33 -7.16 10.91 -10.95
N GLN A 34 -5.93 10.43 -10.77
CA GLN A 34 -5.58 9.01 -10.81
C GLN A 34 -5.54 8.33 -9.43
N ALA A 35 -5.77 9.08 -8.34
CA ALA A 35 -5.82 8.53 -6.99
C ALA A 35 -7.23 8.05 -6.67
N PHE A 36 -7.36 6.85 -6.11
CA PHE A 36 -8.65 6.27 -5.77
C PHE A 36 -8.58 5.44 -4.47
N PRO A 37 -9.67 5.40 -3.68
CA PRO A 37 -9.74 4.56 -2.50
C PRO A 37 -9.85 3.09 -2.91
N VAL A 38 -9.17 2.21 -2.17
CA VAL A 38 -9.24 0.75 -2.29
C VAL A 38 -10.03 0.17 -1.13
N LEU A 39 -9.78 0.65 0.09
CA LEU A 39 -10.51 0.29 1.29
C LEU A 39 -10.90 1.54 2.08
N VAL A 40 -12.17 1.63 2.43
CA VAL A 40 -12.73 2.72 3.24
C VAL A 40 -13.37 2.11 4.48
N SER A 41 -13.10 2.68 5.65
CA SER A 41 -13.72 2.27 6.91
C SER A 41 -15.21 2.62 6.95
N PRO A 42 -15.99 2.02 7.87
CA PRO A 42 -17.37 2.45 8.13
C PRO A 42 -17.48 3.95 8.40
N ASP A 43 -16.48 4.53 9.09
CA ASP A 43 -16.38 5.95 9.42
C ASP A 43 -15.88 6.84 8.27
N LYS A 44 -15.88 6.33 7.03
CA LYS A 44 -15.48 7.05 5.81
C LYS A 44 -14.01 7.43 5.72
N GLN A 45 -13.16 6.94 6.61
CA GLN A 45 -11.71 7.10 6.51
C GLN A 45 -11.16 6.16 5.43
N VAL A 46 -10.32 6.67 4.53
CA VAL A 46 -9.62 5.81 3.56
C VAL A 46 -8.44 5.12 4.25
N LEU A 47 -8.48 3.79 4.31
CA LEU A 47 -7.47 2.96 4.96
C LEU A 47 -6.43 2.42 3.97
N ILE A 48 -6.84 2.20 2.72
CA ILE A 48 -5.93 1.84 1.63
C ILE A 48 -6.34 2.64 0.40
N ALA A 49 -5.35 3.24 -0.25
CA ALA A 49 -5.51 3.98 -1.50
C ALA A 49 -4.54 3.44 -2.56
N ALA A 50 -4.85 3.68 -3.82
CA ALA A 50 -3.94 3.43 -4.92
C ALA A 50 -3.91 4.63 -5.86
N SER A 51 -2.80 4.78 -6.59
CA SER A 51 -2.65 5.83 -7.57
C SER A 51 -1.69 5.42 -8.68
N GLN A 52 -1.84 6.05 -9.83
CA GLN A 52 -0.89 5.96 -10.94
C GLN A 52 -0.27 7.35 -11.14
N TYR A 53 1.06 7.40 -11.21
CA TYR A 53 1.80 8.63 -11.43
C TYR A 53 2.83 8.43 -12.53
N GLY A 54 2.64 9.08 -13.67
CA GLY A 54 3.38 8.79 -14.89
C GLY A 54 3.23 7.33 -15.30
N GLY A 55 4.36 6.61 -15.45
CA GLY A 55 4.37 5.16 -15.67
C GLY A 55 4.35 4.31 -14.40
N GLY A 56 4.41 4.94 -13.22
CA GLY A 56 4.48 4.28 -11.93
C GLY A 56 3.11 4.00 -11.33
N ARG A 57 3.08 3.05 -10.39
CA ARG A 57 1.88 2.62 -9.66
C ARG A 57 2.20 2.52 -8.18
N MET A 58 1.25 2.90 -7.33
CA MET A 58 1.43 2.92 -5.88
C MET A 58 0.17 2.38 -5.19
N VAL A 59 0.37 1.64 -4.10
CA VAL A 59 -0.67 1.26 -3.13
C VAL A 59 -0.17 1.70 -1.75
N VAL A 60 -0.98 2.45 -1.03
CA VAL A 60 -0.64 3.05 0.27
C VAL A 60 -1.64 2.56 1.29
N ALA A 61 -1.15 2.09 2.44
CA ALA A 61 -1.96 1.78 3.61
C ALA A 61 -1.78 2.85 4.68
N ALA A 62 -2.86 3.17 5.39
CA ALA A 62 -2.89 4.14 6.48
C ALA A 62 -2.06 3.73 7.71
N HIS A 63 -1.63 2.46 7.77
CA HIS A 63 -0.78 1.92 8.82
C HIS A 63 -0.09 0.65 8.32
N GLU A 64 1.20 0.45 8.63
CA GLU A 64 1.94 -0.73 8.13
C GLU A 64 1.35 -2.07 8.62
N ASN A 65 0.81 -2.10 9.84
CA ASN A 65 0.20 -3.32 10.41
C ASN A 65 -1.00 -3.83 9.61
N ILE A 66 -1.70 -2.98 8.85
CA ILE A 66 -2.78 -3.42 7.95
C ILE A 66 -2.24 -4.45 6.94
N LEU A 67 -1.03 -4.23 6.43
CA LEU A 67 -0.39 -5.14 5.47
C LEU A 67 0.19 -6.41 6.11
N GLN A 68 0.19 -6.50 7.44
CA GLN A 68 0.64 -7.69 8.17
C GLN A 68 -0.54 -8.59 8.58
N LEU A 69 -1.78 -8.12 8.42
CA LEU A 69 -2.98 -8.86 8.73
C LEU A 69 -3.20 -9.99 7.70
N PRO A 70 -3.33 -11.27 8.11
CA PRO A 70 -3.44 -12.40 7.19
C PRO A 70 -4.62 -12.32 6.21
N GLN A 71 -5.74 -11.69 6.62
CA GLN A 71 -6.91 -11.50 5.76
C GLN A 71 -6.66 -10.55 4.59
N PHE A 72 -5.62 -9.71 4.66
CA PHE A 72 -5.22 -8.80 3.58
C PHE A 72 -4.35 -9.49 2.52
N LEU A 73 -3.96 -10.76 2.71
CA LEU A 73 -3.09 -11.42 1.75
C LEU A 73 -3.63 -11.46 0.32
N PRO A 74 -4.92 -11.73 0.05
CA PRO A 74 -5.46 -11.64 -1.31
C PRO A 74 -5.26 -10.25 -1.94
N LEU A 75 -5.47 -9.19 -1.15
CA LEU A 75 -5.24 -7.81 -1.60
C LEU A 75 -3.75 -7.58 -1.89
N ILE A 76 -2.87 -8.02 -1.00
CA ILE A 76 -1.41 -7.90 -1.18
C ILE A 76 -0.96 -8.62 -2.44
N LYS A 77 -1.47 -9.83 -2.71
CA LYS A 77 -1.16 -10.57 -3.95
C LYS A 77 -1.59 -9.80 -5.19
N ASN A 78 -2.83 -9.34 -5.23
CA ASN A 78 -3.35 -8.53 -6.33
C ASN A 78 -2.54 -7.23 -6.47
N ALA A 79 -2.18 -6.57 -5.37
CA ALA A 79 -1.36 -5.36 -5.38
C ALA A 79 0.04 -5.64 -5.94
N LEU A 80 0.71 -6.72 -5.56
CA LEU A 80 2.03 -7.07 -6.09
C LEU A 80 1.96 -7.37 -7.59
N GLU A 81 0.95 -8.09 -8.06
CA GLU A 81 0.72 -8.31 -9.49
C GLU A 81 0.43 -7.00 -10.23
N TRP A 82 -0.37 -6.13 -9.63
CA TRP A 82 -0.71 -4.83 -10.20
C TRP A 82 0.52 -3.93 -10.26
N LEU A 83 1.35 -3.86 -9.22
CA LEU A 83 2.53 -3.01 -9.15
C LEU A 83 3.66 -3.44 -10.10
N LYS A 84 3.76 -4.73 -10.42
CA LYS A 84 4.81 -5.25 -11.30
C LYS A 84 4.70 -4.66 -12.71
N PRO A 85 5.76 -4.03 -13.24
CA PRO A 85 5.78 -3.56 -14.63
C PRO A 85 5.84 -4.71 -15.64
N SER A 86 6.32 -5.89 -15.22
CA SER A 86 6.40 -7.11 -16.03
C SER A 86 6.37 -8.37 -15.16
N PRO A 87 6.04 -9.56 -15.70
CA PRO A 87 5.99 -10.80 -14.93
C PRO A 87 7.29 -11.17 -14.20
N GLY A 88 8.45 -10.79 -14.78
CA GLY A 88 9.78 -11.05 -14.22
C GLY A 88 10.28 -10.00 -13.22
N ALA A 89 9.53 -8.93 -12.98
CA ALA A 89 9.95 -7.88 -12.05
C ALA A 89 10.05 -8.42 -10.61
N GLN A 90 11.15 -8.07 -9.95
CA GLN A 90 11.44 -8.47 -8.56
C GLN A 90 10.65 -7.61 -7.57
N VAL A 91 10.31 -8.22 -6.43
CA VAL A 91 9.65 -7.54 -5.30
C VAL A 91 10.63 -7.53 -4.13
N GLY A 92 11.00 -6.33 -3.69
CA GLY A 92 11.74 -6.12 -2.45
C GLY A 92 10.78 -5.85 -1.30
N VAL A 93 11.05 -6.44 -0.14
CA VAL A 93 10.33 -6.16 1.11
C VAL A 93 11.33 -5.61 2.12
N HIS A 94 10.95 -4.52 2.78
CA HIS A 94 11.77 -3.89 3.81
C HIS A 94 11.87 -4.79 5.05
N LYS A 95 13.03 -4.79 5.72
CA LYS A 95 13.32 -5.67 6.88
C LYS A 95 12.38 -5.46 8.06
N SER A 96 11.80 -4.26 8.22
CA SER A 96 10.79 -4.02 9.27
C SER A 96 9.45 -4.72 8.99
N MET A 97 9.30 -5.38 7.83
CA MET A 97 8.09 -6.06 7.40
C MET A 97 8.33 -7.56 7.18
N ASP A 98 9.12 -8.19 8.05
CA ASP A 98 9.41 -9.62 7.96
C ASP A 98 8.15 -10.49 7.93
N ALA A 99 7.12 -10.15 8.72
CA ALA A 99 5.83 -10.84 8.69
C ALA A 99 5.16 -10.82 7.30
N LEU A 100 5.30 -9.72 6.55
CA LEU A 100 4.82 -9.61 5.18
C LEU A 100 5.66 -10.50 4.26
N SER A 101 6.99 -10.45 4.40
CA SER A 101 7.89 -11.31 3.63
C SER A 101 7.53 -12.79 3.80
N GLU A 102 7.38 -13.27 5.03
CA GLU A 102 6.99 -14.65 5.35
C GLU A 102 5.62 -15.02 4.77
N MET A 103 4.63 -14.14 4.94
CA MET A 103 3.28 -14.35 4.42
C MET A 103 3.24 -14.47 2.88
N VAL A 104 4.09 -13.72 2.19
CA VAL A 104 4.18 -13.68 0.73
C VAL A 104 5.03 -14.85 0.18
N LEU A 105 6.15 -15.16 0.82
CA LEU A 105 7.03 -16.29 0.49
C LEU A 105 6.34 -17.64 0.71
N GLY A 106 5.66 -17.80 1.85
CA GLY A 106 4.95 -19.03 2.22
C GLY A 106 3.81 -19.43 1.26
N ARG A 107 3.45 -18.55 0.31
CA ARG A 107 2.39 -18.82 -0.70
C ARG A 107 2.83 -18.58 -2.15
N GLY A 108 4.13 -18.69 -2.43
CA GLY A 108 4.66 -18.88 -3.78
C GLY A 108 5.09 -17.62 -4.54
N ILE A 109 5.15 -16.45 -3.90
CA ILE A 109 5.69 -15.24 -4.52
C ILE A 109 7.18 -15.13 -4.17
N LYS A 110 8.04 -15.05 -5.18
CA LYS A 110 9.48 -14.79 -4.98
C LYS A 110 9.68 -13.36 -4.48
N VAL A 111 10.09 -13.23 -3.22
CA VAL A 111 10.50 -11.97 -2.58
C VAL A 111 11.97 -12.07 -2.22
N HIS A 112 12.70 -10.97 -2.35
CA HIS A 112 14.05 -10.86 -1.79
C HIS A 112 13.98 -10.12 -0.46
N PRO A 113 14.23 -10.80 0.68
CA PRO A 113 14.33 -10.15 1.97
C PRO A 113 15.54 -9.21 1.99
N GLY A 114 15.39 -8.02 2.57
CA GLY A 114 16.54 -7.19 2.92
C GLY A 114 16.92 -6.09 1.94
N ALA A 115 15.99 -5.57 1.13
CA ALA A 115 16.22 -4.37 0.34
C ALA A 115 16.58 -3.18 1.27
N THR A 116 17.85 -2.79 1.28
CA THR A 116 18.32 -1.55 1.89
C THR A 116 18.20 -0.43 0.87
N SER A 117 17.54 0.68 1.21
CA SER A 117 17.57 1.89 0.38
C SER A 117 19.02 2.35 0.18
N GLY A 118 19.58 1.99 -0.97
CA GLY A 118 20.90 2.41 -1.42
C GLY A 118 20.76 3.50 -2.47
N THR A 119 21.25 4.67 -2.11
CA THR A 119 21.37 5.92 -2.87
C THR A 119 21.95 5.72 -4.28
N GLY A 120 21.36 6.34 -5.31
CA GLY A 120 21.98 6.43 -6.64
C GLY A 120 21.10 6.91 -7.81
N LEU A 121 20.99 8.24 -7.96
CA LEU A 121 20.68 9.04 -9.16
C LEU A 121 19.36 8.82 -9.93
N GLY A 122 18.48 9.80 -9.78
CA GLY A 122 17.44 10.19 -10.72
C GLY A 122 16.53 11.19 -10.03
N SER A 123 16.64 12.48 -10.32
CA SER A 123 15.81 13.52 -9.71
C SER A 123 14.34 13.33 -10.14
N THR A 124 13.59 12.51 -9.42
CA THR A 124 12.13 12.56 -9.45
C THR A 124 11.73 13.62 -8.43
N ALA A 125 11.16 14.72 -8.91
CA ALA A 125 10.52 15.71 -8.07
C ALA A 125 9.52 15.01 -7.15
N SER A 126 9.94 14.76 -5.92
CA SER A 126 9.07 14.30 -4.85
C SER A 126 8.35 15.55 -4.37
N THR A 127 7.26 15.92 -5.03
CA THR A 127 6.23 16.68 -4.32
C THR A 127 5.75 15.76 -3.19
N PRO A 128 5.92 16.15 -1.92
CA PRO A 128 5.50 15.32 -0.81
C PRO A 128 3.98 15.14 -0.86
N MET A 129 3.52 13.89 -0.79
CA MET A 129 2.20 13.61 -0.28
C MET A 129 2.28 13.91 1.22
N THR A 130 1.89 15.12 1.63
CA THR A 130 2.01 15.58 3.02
C THR A 130 1.03 14.78 3.89
N ILE A 131 1.59 13.86 4.68
CA ILE A 131 0.88 13.19 5.76
C ILE A 131 0.84 14.17 6.94
N HIS A 132 -0.26 14.89 7.10
CA HIS A 132 -0.49 15.67 8.32
C HIS A 132 -0.79 14.71 9.48
N ARG A 133 0.12 14.61 10.47
CA ARG A 133 -0.23 14.08 11.79
C ARG A 133 -1.16 15.11 12.46
N PRO A 134 -2.30 14.71 13.05
CA PRO A 134 -3.03 15.62 13.92
C PRO A 134 -2.14 15.97 15.12
N MET A 135 -1.87 17.27 15.29
CA MET A 135 -1.22 17.83 16.47
C MET A 135 -2.11 17.59 17.68
N THR A 136 -1.73 16.68 18.58
CA THR A 136 -2.29 16.66 19.93
C THR A 136 -1.70 17.83 20.71
N SER A 137 -2.59 18.75 21.09
CA SER A 137 -2.40 19.91 21.97
C SER A 137 -1.48 19.64 23.17
N TRP A 138 -0.64 20.62 23.50
CA TRP A 138 -0.23 20.89 24.87
C TRP A 138 -0.47 22.38 25.15
N SER A 139 -1.41 22.66 26.04
CA SER A 139 -1.56 23.97 26.69
C SER A 139 -0.42 24.15 27.70
N LEU A 140 0.13 25.37 27.77
CA LEU A 140 0.92 25.84 28.91
C LEU A 140 -0.01 26.18 30.08
#